data_AF-A0A971ZIR5-F1
#
_entry.id   AF-A0A971ZIR5-F1
#
_cell.length_a   1.000
_cell.length_b   1.000
_cell.length_c   1.000
_cell.angle_alpha   90.00
_cell.angle_beta   90.00
_cell.angle_gamma   90.00
#
_symmetry.space_group_name_H-M   'P 1'
#
loop_
_entity.id
_entity.type
_entity.pdbx_description
1 polymer ?
#
loop_
_entity_poly.entity_id
_entity_poly.type
_entity_poly.pdbx_seq_one_letter_code
_entity_poly.pdbx_strand_id
1 'polypeptide(L)'
;MLDINKLREEFEEELINFRRDLHMYPELSFKEFRTTKKIKEELKKLDIEIIDLGMETGAVGLLRGKEDGPTIALRGDIDALPIQELNHVPYKSRIDGVMHACGHDIHTTCVLGAAKILSKIRDQLKGNAMFVFQPAEEINKGAKLMVEKGLFTKVKADMIFGLHNNPEIPWGKIAIKFDLPAVYNSPEMTELAYKAAEEIVGREGIVDPVPTMGGEDFSIFMEKIPGFFFWLGVGNEEKGMNYVW
;
A
#
# COMPACT_ATOMS: atom_id res chain seq x y z
N MET A 1 13.40 -1.57 -30.35
CA MET A 1 12.54 -1.61 -29.15
C MET A 1 13.45 -1.69 -27.96
N LEU A 2 13.23 -0.88 -26.92
CA LEU A 2 14.08 -0.89 -25.74
C LEU A 2 13.81 -2.15 -24.93
N ASP A 3 14.86 -2.88 -24.56
CA ASP A 3 14.71 -4.15 -23.85
C ASP A 3 14.63 -3.89 -22.34
N ILE A 4 13.40 -3.87 -21.83
CA ILE A 4 13.11 -3.71 -20.40
C ILE A 4 13.80 -4.81 -19.58
N ASN A 5 13.97 -6.02 -20.13
CA ASN A 5 14.65 -7.10 -19.40
C ASN A 5 16.13 -6.77 -19.17
N LYS A 6 16.79 -6.17 -20.17
CA LYS A 6 18.17 -5.72 -20.04
C LYS A 6 18.32 -4.60 -19.01
N LEU A 7 17.38 -3.64 -18.99
CA LEU A 7 17.38 -2.59 -17.96
C LEU A 7 17.09 -3.14 -16.56
N ARG A 8 16.24 -4.15 -16.45
CA ARG A 8 16.00 -4.85 -15.19
C ARG A 8 17.28 -5.48 -14.66
N GLU A 9 18.01 -6.20 -15.52
CA GLU A 9 19.29 -6.81 -15.17
C GLU A 9 20.34 -5.78 -14.73
N GLU A 10 20.38 -4.59 -15.35
CA GLU A 10 21.28 -3.49 -14.97
C GLU A 10 21.10 -3.05 -13.51
N PHE A 11 19.86 -3.03 -13.01
CA PHE A 11 19.53 -2.53 -11.66
C PHE A 11 19.29 -3.63 -10.63
N GLU A 12 19.31 -4.90 -11.01
CA GLU A 12 18.87 -6.01 -10.17
C GLU A 12 19.67 -6.10 -8.86
N GLU A 13 21.00 -6.13 -8.95
CA GLU A 13 21.86 -6.26 -7.78
C GLU A 13 21.71 -5.05 -6.83
N GLU A 14 21.63 -3.84 -7.40
CA GLU A 14 21.42 -2.61 -6.64
C GLU A 14 20.08 -2.64 -5.90
N LEU A 15 19.00 -3.05 -6.56
CA LEU A 15 17.66 -3.13 -5.98
C LEU A 15 17.57 -4.22 -4.91
N ILE A 16 18.20 -5.38 -5.11
CA ILE A 16 18.31 -6.42 -4.08
C ILE A 16 19.01 -5.88 -2.84
N ASN A 17 20.12 -5.16 -3.03
CA ASN A 17 20.87 -4.57 -1.92
C ASN A 17 20.08 -3.45 -1.23
N PHE A 18 19.35 -2.62 -1.98
CA PHE A 18 18.47 -1.60 -1.43
C PHE A 18 17.36 -2.21 -0.58
N ARG A 19 16.67 -3.24 -1.10
CA ARG A 19 15.64 -3.98 -0.36
C ARG A 19 16.17 -4.57 0.92
N ARG A 20 17.31 -5.26 0.86
CA ARG A 20 17.95 -5.89 2.04
C ARG A 20 18.37 -4.85 3.08
N ASP A 21 18.83 -3.68 2.63
CA ASP A 21 19.14 -2.57 3.52
C ASP A 21 17.91 -2.05 4.26
N LEU A 22 16.78 -1.85 3.57
CA LEU A 22 15.52 -1.47 4.21
C LEU A 22 15.05 -2.56 5.19
N HIS A 23 15.13 -3.84 4.80
CA HIS A 23 14.77 -4.95 5.67
C HIS A 23 15.61 -5.02 6.95
N MET A 24 16.92 -4.75 6.87
CA MET A 24 17.83 -4.77 8.01
C MET A 24 17.63 -3.58 8.95
N TYR A 25 17.12 -2.44 8.46
CA TYR A 25 16.94 -1.22 9.25
C TYR A 25 15.51 -0.68 9.08
N PRO A 26 14.50 -1.45 9.51
CA PRO A 26 13.11 -1.07 9.37
C PRO A 26 12.77 0.09 10.33
N GLU A 27 11.81 0.92 9.93
CA GLU A 27 11.34 2.05 10.73
C GLU A 27 9.80 1.99 10.83
N LEU A 28 9.28 2.26 12.03
CA LEU A 28 7.84 2.23 12.30
C LEU A 28 7.12 3.40 11.62
N SER A 29 5.80 3.28 11.52
CA SER A 29 4.91 4.33 11.03
C SER A 29 5.22 5.71 11.62
N PHE A 30 5.36 6.72 10.76
CA PHE A 30 5.79 8.10 11.06
C PHE A 30 7.17 8.28 11.69
N LYS A 31 8.01 7.24 11.67
CA LYS A 31 9.41 7.28 12.11
C LYS A 31 10.38 6.90 10.99
N GLU A 32 9.90 6.82 9.75
CA GLU A 32 10.61 6.36 8.56
C GLU A 32 11.60 7.39 8.00
N PHE A 33 12.37 8.05 8.88
CA PHE A 33 13.26 9.15 8.52
C PHE A 33 14.42 8.70 7.64
N ARG A 34 15.07 7.58 8.00
CA ARG A 34 16.18 7.00 7.23
C ARG A 34 15.69 6.51 5.88
N THR A 35 14.59 5.76 5.86
CA THR A 35 13.98 5.22 4.64
C THR A 35 13.57 6.35 3.71
N THR A 36 12.89 7.38 4.23
CA THR A 36 12.52 8.59 3.47
C THR A 36 13.74 9.29 2.88
N LYS A 37 14.80 9.47 3.68
CA LYS A 37 16.04 10.10 3.22
C LYS A 37 16.68 9.31 2.07
N LYS A 38 16.82 7.99 2.22
CA LYS A 38 17.40 7.11 1.18
C LYS A 38 16.60 7.16 -0.12
N ILE A 39 15.27 7.09 -0.04
CA ILE A 39 14.40 7.21 -1.22
C ILE A 39 14.63 8.55 -1.92
N LYS A 40 14.60 9.67 -1.19
CA LYS A 40 14.82 11.01 -1.76
C LYS A 40 16.20 11.14 -2.40
N GLU A 41 17.24 10.54 -1.81
CA GLU A 41 18.59 10.50 -2.39
C GLU A 41 18.63 9.72 -3.71
N GLU A 42 18.01 8.54 -3.76
CA GLU A 42 17.94 7.74 -4.98
C GLU A 42 17.17 8.46 -6.11
N LEU A 43 16.02 9.06 -5.80
CA LEU A 43 15.25 9.84 -6.78
C LEU A 43 16.06 11.03 -7.31
N LYS A 44 16.80 11.74 -6.44
CA LYS A 44 17.67 12.85 -6.86
C LYS A 44 18.78 12.42 -7.80
N LYS A 45 19.40 11.24 -7.58
CA LYS A 45 20.43 10.68 -8.49
C LYS A 45 19.90 10.45 -9.91
N LEU A 46 18.59 10.24 -10.03
CA LEU A 46 17.90 10.02 -11.30
C LEU A 46 17.36 11.31 -11.93
N ASP A 47 17.67 12.48 -11.36
CA ASP A 47 17.11 13.78 -11.77
C ASP A 47 15.58 13.78 -11.73
N ILE A 48 14.98 13.11 -10.74
CA ILE A 48 13.54 13.11 -10.51
C ILE A 48 13.18 14.26 -9.57
N GLU A 49 12.20 15.07 -9.96
CA GLU A 49 11.72 16.21 -9.17
C GLU A 49 11.09 15.71 -7.87
N ILE A 50 11.52 16.24 -6.71
CA ILE A 50 10.90 15.92 -5.43
C ILE A 50 9.76 16.89 -5.17
N ILE A 51 8.53 16.36 -5.03
CA ILE A 51 7.36 17.15 -4.66
C ILE A 51 7.31 17.26 -3.14
N ASP A 52 7.51 18.47 -2.63
CA ASP A 52 7.48 18.72 -1.20
C ASP A 52 6.05 18.89 -0.66
N LEU A 53 5.63 17.93 0.16
CA LEU A 53 4.35 17.95 0.87
C LEU A 53 4.45 18.60 2.26
N GLY A 54 5.64 19.03 2.70
CA GLY A 54 5.87 19.54 4.06
C GLY A 54 5.71 18.45 5.12
N MET A 55 6.11 17.22 4.78
CA MET A 55 6.05 16.03 5.63
C MET A 55 7.47 15.59 6.01
N GLU A 56 7.63 15.11 7.24
CA GLU A 56 8.93 14.62 7.73
C GLU A 56 9.28 13.25 7.15
N THR A 57 8.29 12.37 7.00
CA THR A 57 8.43 11.04 6.39
C THR A 57 7.54 10.90 5.16
N GLY A 58 7.90 9.96 4.28
CA GLY A 58 7.32 9.82 2.95
C GLY A 58 8.01 10.66 1.89
N ALA A 59 7.87 10.25 0.64
CA ALA A 59 8.46 10.92 -0.50
C ALA A 59 7.55 10.86 -1.72
N VAL A 60 7.57 11.92 -2.53
CA VAL A 60 6.90 11.96 -3.83
C VAL A 60 7.91 12.41 -4.87
N GLY A 61 8.16 11.58 -5.87
CA GLY A 61 8.99 11.89 -7.03
C GLY A 61 8.12 12.13 -8.27
N LEU A 62 8.49 13.08 -9.13
CA LEU A 62 7.86 13.32 -10.42
C LEU A 62 8.91 13.27 -11.53
N LEU A 63 8.80 12.26 -12.38
CA LEU A 63 9.56 12.11 -13.61
C LEU A 63 8.75 12.65 -14.77
N ARG A 64 9.23 13.73 -15.39
CA ARG A 64 8.59 14.34 -16.56
C ARG A 64 9.10 13.67 -17.83
N GLY A 65 8.19 13.19 -18.67
CA GLY A 65 8.50 12.67 -20.00
C GLY A 65 8.81 13.78 -20.99
N LYS A 66 9.08 13.38 -22.23
CA LYS A 66 9.45 14.31 -23.31
C LYS A 66 8.24 14.93 -24.01
N GLU A 67 7.18 14.16 -24.16
CA GLU A 67 5.93 14.63 -24.77
C GLU A 67 4.86 14.83 -23.70
N ASP A 68 3.90 15.71 -23.96
CA ASP A 68 2.72 15.87 -23.12
C ASP A 68 1.90 14.58 -23.08
N GLY A 69 1.22 14.35 -21.96
CA GLY A 69 0.41 13.15 -21.74
C GLY A 69 -0.03 13.02 -20.29
N PRO A 70 -0.64 11.87 -19.93
CA PRO A 70 -1.15 11.64 -18.59
C PRO A 70 -0.03 11.53 -17.57
N THR A 71 -0.34 11.83 -16.31
CA THR A 71 0.54 11.52 -15.18
C THR A 71 0.07 10.25 -14.49
N ILE A 72 0.89 9.20 -14.53
CA ILE A 72 0.60 7.91 -13.90
C ILE A 72 1.39 7.81 -12.59
N ALA A 73 0.69 7.66 -11.47
CA ALA A 73 1.29 7.44 -10.17
C ALA A 73 1.53 5.94 -9.90
N LEU A 74 2.68 5.60 -9.34
CA LEU A 74 3.01 4.29 -8.80
C LEU A 74 3.24 4.44 -7.29
N ARG A 75 2.51 3.67 -6.49
CA ARG A 75 2.54 3.77 -5.03
C ARG A 75 3.17 2.55 -4.38
N GLY A 76 3.99 2.80 -3.37
CA GLY A 76 4.54 1.80 -2.45
C GLY A 76 4.56 2.38 -1.03
N ASP A 77 4.11 1.59 -0.06
CA ASP A 77 4.27 1.85 1.37
C ASP A 77 5.72 1.61 1.81
N ILE A 78 6.11 2.25 2.91
CA ILE A 78 7.51 2.26 3.37
C ILE A 78 7.69 1.88 4.84
N ASP A 79 6.62 1.80 5.63
CA ASP A 79 6.71 1.57 7.07
C ASP A 79 6.81 0.10 7.45
N ALA A 80 7.31 -0.16 8.65
CA ALA A 80 7.45 -1.48 9.22
C ALA A 80 6.53 -1.67 10.44
N LEU A 81 6.47 -2.91 10.94
CA LEU A 81 5.64 -3.32 12.06
C LEU A 81 6.44 -3.54 13.35
N PRO A 82 5.82 -3.34 14.53
CA PRO A 82 6.43 -3.62 15.84
C PRO A 82 6.41 -5.13 16.12
N ILE A 83 7.05 -5.91 15.25
CA ILE A 83 7.14 -7.37 15.32
C ILE A 83 8.60 -7.78 15.40
N GLN A 84 8.90 -8.66 16.35
CA GLN A 84 10.22 -9.27 16.44
C GLN A 84 10.45 -10.26 15.29
N GLU A 85 11.46 -10.01 14.47
CA GLU A 85 11.86 -10.94 13.42
C GLU A 85 12.52 -12.19 14.01
N LEU A 86 11.94 -13.36 13.74
CA LEU A 86 12.41 -14.67 14.22
C LEU A 86 13.11 -15.50 13.14
N ASN A 87 13.14 -15.01 11.90
CA ASN A 87 13.81 -15.72 10.82
C ASN A 87 15.34 -15.74 10.99
N HIS A 88 16.00 -16.56 10.18
CA HIS A 88 17.46 -16.72 10.15
C HIS A 88 17.96 -16.47 8.72
N VAL A 89 17.97 -15.20 8.31
CA VAL A 89 18.45 -14.76 6.99
C VAL A 89 19.55 -13.71 7.13
N PRO A 90 20.50 -13.60 6.17
CA PRO A 90 21.61 -12.64 6.27
C PRO A 90 21.19 -11.16 6.34
N TYR A 91 19.97 -10.86 5.92
CA TYR A 91 19.39 -9.51 5.88
C TYR A 91 18.32 -9.28 6.96
N LYS A 92 18.30 -10.10 8.02
CA LYS A 92 17.41 -9.95 9.17
C LYS A 92 17.49 -8.54 9.75
N SER A 93 16.37 -8.02 10.22
CA SER A 93 16.29 -6.77 10.99
C SER A 93 17.33 -6.72 12.10
N ARG A 94 18.01 -5.58 12.18
CA ARG A 94 18.97 -5.22 13.22
C ARG A 94 18.34 -4.31 14.27
N ILE A 95 17.06 -3.98 14.12
CA ILE A 95 16.30 -3.16 15.05
C ILE A 95 15.41 -4.10 15.85
N ASP A 96 15.70 -4.20 17.15
CA ASP A 96 14.97 -5.08 18.07
C ASP A 96 13.48 -4.73 18.08
N GLY A 97 12.63 -5.76 17.99
CA GLY A 97 11.18 -5.62 17.97
C GLY A 97 10.56 -4.97 16.73
N VAL A 98 11.31 -4.76 15.64
CA VAL A 98 10.79 -4.13 14.41
C VAL A 98 11.16 -4.96 13.18
N MET A 99 10.21 -5.17 12.27
CA MET A 99 10.40 -5.95 11.04
C MET A 99 9.48 -5.46 9.90
N HIS A 100 9.95 -5.53 8.66
CA HIS A 100 9.07 -5.50 7.48
C HIS A 100 8.34 -6.84 7.29
N ALA A 101 7.34 -7.10 8.11
CA ALA A 101 6.54 -8.32 8.06
C ALA A 101 5.48 -8.30 6.93
N CYS A 102 5.03 -7.11 6.53
CA CYS A 102 4.06 -6.91 5.44
C CYS A 102 4.72 -6.74 4.05
N GLY A 103 6.06 -6.71 3.97
CA GLY A 103 6.78 -6.62 2.69
C GLY A 103 6.95 -5.22 2.11
N HIS A 104 6.74 -4.15 2.89
CA HIS A 104 6.85 -2.75 2.41
C HIS A 104 8.26 -2.39 1.90
N ASP A 105 9.30 -3.09 2.34
CA ASP A 105 10.65 -3.03 1.77
C ASP A 105 10.69 -3.50 0.30
N ILE A 106 9.90 -4.51 -0.05
CA ILE A 106 9.71 -4.98 -1.43
C ILE A 106 8.93 -3.93 -2.22
N HIS A 107 7.83 -3.42 -1.68
CA HIS A 107 6.98 -2.44 -2.37
C HIS A 107 7.75 -1.16 -2.70
N THR A 108 8.46 -0.62 -1.72
CA THR A 108 9.40 0.50 -1.89
C THR A 108 10.41 0.22 -3.00
N THR A 109 11.03 -0.96 -2.98
CA THR A 109 12.05 -1.34 -3.97
C THR A 109 11.48 -1.49 -5.37
N CYS A 110 10.28 -2.05 -5.53
CA CYS A 110 9.60 -2.17 -6.82
C CYS A 110 9.31 -0.79 -7.43
N VAL A 111 8.80 0.16 -6.64
CA VAL A 111 8.55 1.53 -7.10
C VAL A 111 9.85 2.26 -7.45
N LEU A 112 10.91 2.08 -6.64
CA LEU A 112 12.22 2.63 -6.97
C LEU A 112 12.81 2.02 -8.25
N GLY A 113 12.65 0.71 -8.46
CA GLY A 113 13.07 0.03 -9.68
C GLY A 113 12.35 0.57 -10.91
N ALA A 114 11.04 0.80 -10.81
CA ALA A 114 10.28 1.47 -11.85
C ALA A 114 10.81 2.89 -12.12
N ALA A 115 11.14 3.66 -11.07
CA ALA A 115 11.74 4.98 -11.22
C ALA A 115 13.08 4.95 -11.96
N LYS A 116 13.95 3.99 -11.64
CA LYS A 116 15.25 3.79 -12.33
C LYS A 116 15.06 3.45 -13.80
N ILE A 117 14.22 2.47 -14.12
CA ILE A 117 13.94 2.02 -15.49
C ILE A 117 13.29 3.14 -16.31
N LEU A 118 12.24 3.77 -15.79
CA LEU A 118 11.53 4.85 -16.49
C LEU A 118 12.43 6.07 -16.73
N SER A 119 13.35 6.37 -15.82
CA SER A 119 14.31 7.46 -16.00
C SER A 119 15.25 7.22 -17.18
N LYS A 120 15.65 5.97 -17.45
CA LYS A 120 16.49 5.62 -18.61
C LYS A 120 15.77 5.78 -19.95
N ILE A 121 14.44 5.77 -19.93
CA ILE A 121 13.61 5.90 -21.13
C ILE A 121 12.80 7.20 -21.14
N ARG A 122 13.15 8.18 -20.29
CA ARG A 122 12.44 9.45 -20.12
C ARG A 122 12.11 10.13 -21.46
N ASP A 123 13.05 10.11 -22.40
CA ASP A 123 12.90 10.73 -23.73
C ASP A 123 11.86 10.06 -24.66
N GLN A 124 11.38 8.88 -24.29
CA GLN A 124 10.35 8.13 -25.02
C GLN A 124 8.98 8.18 -24.33
N LEU A 125 8.91 8.77 -23.13
CA LEU A 125 7.68 8.85 -22.37
C LEU A 125 6.78 9.97 -22.91
N LYS A 126 5.51 9.64 -23.10
CA LYS A 126 4.42 10.59 -23.37
C LYS A 126 3.60 10.77 -22.09
N GLY A 127 3.78 11.90 -21.41
CA GLY A 127 3.28 12.15 -20.07
C GLY A 127 4.33 11.95 -18.99
N ASN A 128 3.88 11.78 -17.74
CA ASN A 128 4.75 11.78 -16.56
C ASN A 128 4.55 10.51 -15.73
N ALA A 129 5.57 10.15 -14.95
CA ALA A 129 5.47 9.13 -13.91
C ALA A 129 5.65 9.78 -12.54
N MET A 130 4.70 9.56 -11.63
CA MET A 130 4.78 9.99 -10.24
C MET A 130 5.07 8.77 -9.36
N PHE A 131 6.01 8.88 -8.43
CA PHE A 131 6.38 7.81 -7.50
C PHE A 131 5.98 8.23 -6.10
N VAL A 132 4.98 7.57 -5.53
CA VAL A 132 4.41 7.89 -4.22
C VAL A 132 4.90 6.87 -3.21
N PHE A 133 5.79 7.30 -2.32
CA PHE A 133 6.32 6.50 -1.21
C PHE A 133 5.55 6.89 0.06
N GLN A 134 4.54 6.08 0.39
CA GLN A 134 3.59 6.37 1.45
C GLN A 134 4.10 5.91 2.82
N PRO A 135 4.21 6.79 3.83
CA PRO A 135 4.50 6.40 5.21
C PRO A 135 3.24 5.87 5.92
N ALA A 136 3.39 5.24 7.08
CA ALA A 136 2.28 4.95 8.00
C ALA A 136 1.05 4.26 7.38
N GLU A 137 1.27 3.30 6.49
CA GLU A 137 0.20 2.43 5.98
C GLU A 137 -0.33 1.51 7.07
N GLU A 138 0.56 0.94 7.89
CA GLU A 138 0.22 -0.11 8.87
C GLU A 138 -0.74 0.37 9.97
N ILE A 139 -0.89 1.69 10.11
CA ILE A 139 -1.82 2.33 11.04
C ILE A 139 -2.94 3.11 10.34
N ASN A 140 -3.10 2.92 9.02
CA ASN A 140 -4.13 3.50 8.16
C ASN A 140 -4.17 5.04 8.15
N LYS A 141 -3.03 5.72 8.32
CA LYS A 141 -2.97 7.20 8.41
C LYS A 141 -2.21 7.87 7.27
N GLY A 142 -1.29 7.16 6.63
CA GLY A 142 -0.41 7.67 5.59
C GLY A 142 -1.10 8.37 4.43
N ALA A 143 -1.95 7.62 3.72
CA ALA A 143 -2.61 8.10 2.51
C ALA A 143 -3.45 9.37 2.77
N LYS A 144 -4.25 9.36 3.84
CA LYS A 144 -5.06 10.50 4.26
C LYS A 144 -4.18 11.73 4.50
N LEU A 145 -3.11 11.58 5.28
CA LEU A 145 -2.19 12.68 5.57
C LEU A 145 -1.54 13.24 4.29
N MET A 146 -1.08 12.38 3.37
CA MET A 146 -0.48 12.84 2.12
C MET A 146 -1.47 13.67 1.28
N VAL A 147 -2.73 13.22 1.17
CA VAL A 147 -3.79 13.94 0.45
C VAL A 147 -4.09 15.28 1.12
N GLU A 148 -4.24 15.32 2.46
CA GLU A 148 -4.43 16.56 3.22
C GLU A 148 -3.26 17.55 3.05
N LYS A 149 -2.04 17.02 2.90
CA LYS A 149 -0.82 17.81 2.64
C LYS A 149 -0.64 18.21 1.17
N GLY A 150 -1.60 17.85 0.33
CA GLY A 150 -1.70 18.32 -1.05
C GLY A 150 -1.17 17.34 -2.10
N LEU A 151 -1.02 16.06 -1.78
CA LEU A 151 -0.87 15.02 -2.80
C LEU A 151 -2.10 15.08 -3.74
N PHE A 152 -1.84 15.06 -5.05
CA PHE A 152 -2.83 15.22 -6.14
C PHE A 152 -3.40 16.63 -6.35
N THR A 153 -3.22 17.57 -5.42
CA THR A 153 -3.60 18.99 -5.63
C THR A 153 -2.40 19.87 -6.01
N LYS A 154 -1.22 19.63 -5.42
CA LYS A 154 0.03 20.31 -5.81
C LYS A 154 0.55 19.83 -7.17
N VAL A 155 0.35 18.54 -7.46
CA VAL A 155 0.63 17.91 -8.76
C VAL A 155 -0.47 16.90 -9.02
N LYS A 156 -1.18 17.04 -10.14
CA LYS A 156 -2.24 16.12 -10.54
C LYS A 156 -1.65 14.79 -11.01
N ALA A 157 -2.20 13.68 -10.54
CA ALA A 157 -2.09 12.39 -11.20
C ALA A 157 -3.42 12.06 -11.86
N ASP A 158 -3.39 11.51 -13.07
CA ASP A 158 -4.60 11.09 -13.78
C ASP A 158 -4.98 9.64 -13.41
N MET A 159 -4.00 8.84 -13.00
CA MET A 159 -4.18 7.43 -12.62
C MET A 159 -3.17 7.07 -11.53
N ILE A 160 -3.49 6.05 -10.72
CA ILE A 160 -2.57 5.49 -9.72
C ILE A 160 -2.63 3.96 -9.77
N PHE A 161 -1.45 3.32 -9.68
CA PHE A 161 -1.30 1.89 -9.46
C PHE A 161 -0.64 1.64 -8.11
N GLY A 162 -1.18 0.69 -7.36
CA GLY A 162 -0.58 0.15 -6.14
C GLY A 162 -0.29 -1.34 -6.32
N LEU A 163 0.55 -1.88 -5.46
CA LEU A 163 0.82 -3.31 -5.38
C LEU A 163 0.90 -3.73 -3.92
N HIS A 164 0.62 -5.00 -3.66
CA HIS A 164 0.89 -5.65 -2.40
C HIS A 164 1.37 -7.08 -2.68
N ASN A 165 2.32 -7.58 -1.91
CA ASN A 165 2.72 -8.98 -1.99
C ASN A 165 1.66 -9.88 -1.34
N ASN A 166 1.42 -11.04 -1.94
CA ASN A 166 0.62 -12.10 -1.34
C ASN A 166 1.38 -13.42 -1.51
N PRO A 167 1.77 -14.11 -0.42
CA PRO A 167 2.53 -15.36 -0.48
C PRO A 167 1.78 -16.53 -1.13
N GLU A 168 0.46 -16.44 -1.29
CA GLU A 168 -0.36 -17.46 -1.96
C GLU A 168 -0.32 -17.36 -3.49
N ILE A 169 0.09 -16.21 -4.03
CA ILE A 169 0.22 -16.02 -5.48
C ILE A 169 1.56 -16.62 -5.94
N PRO A 170 1.57 -17.56 -6.91
CA PRO A 170 2.80 -18.18 -7.36
C PRO A 170 3.82 -17.16 -7.88
N TRP A 171 5.10 -17.44 -7.65
CA TRP A 171 6.21 -16.64 -8.19
C TRP A 171 6.05 -16.41 -9.70
N GLY A 172 6.36 -15.18 -10.15
CA GLY A 172 6.31 -14.80 -11.57
C GLY A 172 4.88 -14.59 -12.10
N LYS A 173 3.86 -14.64 -11.24
CA LYS A 173 2.46 -14.33 -11.59
C LYS A 173 2.02 -13.02 -10.94
N ILE A 174 1.05 -12.37 -11.57
CA ILE A 174 0.37 -11.18 -11.06
C ILE A 174 -1.12 -11.52 -11.01
N ALA A 175 -1.74 -11.33 -9.85
CA ALA A 175 -3.19 -11.43 -9.70
C ALA A 175 -3.83 -10.07 -10.01
N ILE A 176 -4.82 -10.05 -10.89
CA ILE A 176 -5.57 -8.84 -11.26
C ILE A 176 -7.05 -9.18 -11.10
N LYS A 177 -7.77 -8.30 -10.40
CA LYS A 177 -9.19 -8.43 -10.17
C LYS A 177 -9.86 -7.06 -10.31
N PHE A 178 -11.08 -7.06 -10.85
CA PHE A 178 -11.98 -5.93 -10.70
C PHE A 178 -12.67 -6.04 -9.35
N ASP A 179 -12.58 -5.00 -8.53
CA ASP A 179 -13.16 -4.96 -7.20
C ASP A 179 -14.03 -3.72 -6.99
N LEU A 180 -14.95 -3.83 -6.04
CA LEU A 180 -15.75 -2.75 -5.51
C LEU A 180 -15.05 -2.15 -4.28
N PRO A 181 -15.39 -0.92 -3.87
CA PRO A 181 -14.91 -0.38 -2.61
C PRO A 181 -15.20 -1.34 -1.45
N ALA A 182 -14.29 -1.40 -0.48
CA ALA A 182 -14.54 -2.13 0.76
C ALA A 182 -15.79 -1.58 1.45
N VAL A 183 -16.57 -2.48 2.03
CA VAL A 183 -17.73 -2.10 2.83
C VAL A 183 -17.24 -1.42 4.11
N TYR A 184 -17.48 -0.11 4.20
CA TYR A 184 -17.10 0.68 5.35
C TYR A 184 -18.34 1.04 6.18
N ASN A 185 -18.52 0.33 7.29
CA ASN A 185 -19.50 0.68 8.30
C ASN A 185 -19.04 1.95 9.02
N SER A 186 -19.81 3.05 8.90
CA SER A 186 -19.44 4.29 9.57
C SER A 186 -19.51 4.11 11.11
N PRO A 187 -18.69 4.82 11.90
CA PRO A 187 -18.69 4.68 13.36
C PRO A 187 -20.08 4.89 13.97
N GLU A 188 -20.82 5.88 13.47
CA GLU A 188 -22.16 6.23 13.97
C GLU A 188 -23.18 5.12 13.68
N MET A 189 -23.14 4.58 12.46
CA MET A 189 -24.03 3.48 12.06
C MET A 189 -23.66 2.17 12.76
N THR A 190 -22.37 1.96 13.01
CA THR A 190 -21.85 0.82 13.79
C THR A 190 -22.35 0.87 15.23
N GLU A 191 -22.26 2.01 15.90
CA GLU A 191 -22.76 2.18 17.27
C GLU A 191 -24.27 1.94 17.37
N LEU A 192 -25.03 2.46 16.40
CA LEU A 192 -26.48 2.23 16.33
C LEU A 192 -26.81 0.73 16.17
N ALA A 193 -26.07 0.05 15.29
CA ALA A 193 -26.26 -1.38 15.05
C ALA A 193 -25.91 -2.23 16.27
N TYR A 194 -24.84 -1.90 17.01
CA TYR A 194 -24.50 -2.59 18.25
C TYR A 194 -25.62 -2.51 19.28
N LYS A 195 -26.19 -1.31 19.49
CA LYS A 195 -27.31 -1.12 20.43
C LYS A 195 -28.51 -1.97 20.05
N ALA A 196 -28.89 -1.94 18.76
CA ALA A 196 -30.03 -2.72 18.26
C ALA A 196 -29.78 -4.24 18.34
N ALA A 197 -28.58 -4.70 18.00
CA ALA A 197 -28.23 -6.12 18.09
C ALA A 197 -28.22 -6.60 19.54
N GLU A 198 -27.67 -5.81 20.47
CA GLU A 198 -27.59 -6.16 21.89
C GLU A 198 -28.99 -6.31 22.52
N GLU A 199 -29.96 -5.50 22.11
CA GLU A 199 -31.36 -5.65 22.56
C GLU A 199 -32.01 -6.96 22.09
N ILE A 200 -31.61 -7.50 20.94
CA ILE A 200 -32.25 -8.67 20.32
C ILE A 200 -31.53 -9.97 20.71
N VAL A 201 -30.20 -10.00 20.60
CA VAL A 201 -29.38 -11.21 20.77
C VAL A 201 -28.50 -11.18 22.02
N GLY A 202 -28.51 -10.07 22.78
CA GLY A 202 -27.60 -9.86 23.90
C GLY A 202 -26.15 -9.66 23.43
N ARG A 203 -25.28 -9.14 24.31
CA ARG A 203 -23.86 -8.92 23.95
C ARG A 203 -23.14 -10.22 23.57
N GLU A 204 -23.48 -11.34 24.22
CA GLU A 204 -22.89 -12.67 23.93
C GLU A 204 -23.27 -13.20 22.53
N GLY A 205 -24.39 -12.74 21.97
CA GLY A 205 -24.82 -13.10 20.62
C GLY A 205 -24.13 -12.30 19.52
N ILE A 206 -23.29 -11.32 19.86
CA ILE A 206 -22.57 -10.48 18.90
C ILE A 206 -21.14 -10.99 18.73
N VAL A 207 -20.77 -11.26 17.49
CA VAL A 207 -19.41 -11.64 17.12
C VAL A 207 -18.72 -10.44 16.48
N ASP A 208 -17.50 -10.15 16.92
CA ASP A 208 -16.65 -9.08 16.38
C ASP A 208 -15.66 -9.71 15.36
N PRO A 209 -15.98 -9.75 14.05
CA PRO A 209 -15.12 -10.39 13.06
C PRO A 209 -13.87 -9.56 12.77
N VAL A 210 -12.84 -10.23 12.24
CA VAL A 210 -11.67 -9.53 11.69
C VAL A 210 -12.11 -8.77 10.43
N PRO A 211 -11.85 -7.45 10.32
CA PRO A 211 -12.13 -6.69 9.11
C PRO A 211 -11.40 -7.28 7.89
N THR A 212 -12.03 -7.21 6.71
CA THR A 212 -11.42 -7.65 5.45
C THR A 212 -11.42 -6.51 4.44
N MET A 213 -10.51 -6.57 3.46
CA MET A 213 -10.47 -5.62 2.34
C MET A 213 -11.42 -6.00 1.19
N GLY A 214 -12.33 -6.96 1.41
CA GLY A 214 -13.27 -7.41 0.38
C GLY A 214 -14.31 -6.35 0.03
N GLY A 215 -14.59 -6.19 -1.26
CA GLY A 215 -15.68 -5.35 -1.76
C GLY A 215 -16.99 -6.12 -1.92
N GLU A 216 -18.10 -5.42 -1.73
CA GLU A 216 -19.46 -5.92 -1.93
C GLU A 216 -20.32 -4.76 -2.49
N ASP A 217 -21.35 -5.03 -3.30
CA ASP A 217 -22.08 -4.00 -4.07
C ASP A 217 -22.88 -3.01 -3.22
N PHE A 218 -23.18 -3.35 -1.98
CA PHE A 218 -23.70 -2.48 -0.94
C PHE A 218 -22.78 -1.29 -0.67
N SER A 219 -21.47 -1.43 -0.91
CA SER A 219 -20.53 -0.31 -0.76
C SER A 219 -20.89 0.88 -1.67
N ILE A 220 -21.56 0.64 -2.81
CA ILE A 220 -22.03 1.68 -3.73
C ILE A 220 -23.12 2.54 -3.07
N PHE A 221 -24.01 1.95 -2.26
CA PHE A 221 -24.97 2.74 -1.47
C PHE A 221 -24.25 3.58 -0.41
N MET A 222 -23.21 3.02 0.22
CA MET A 222 -22.44 3.68 1.27
C MET A 222 -21.60 4.87 0.77
N GLU A 223 -21.31 4.95 -0.53
CA GLU A 223 -20.72 6.15 -1.13
C GLU A 223 -21.67 7.36 -1.14
N LYS A 224 -22.98 7.12 -1.01
CA LYS A 224 -24.01 8.17 -1.09
C LYS A 224 -24.55 8.57 0.27
N ILE A 225 -24.70 7.60 1.18
CA ILE A 225 -25.26 7.79 2.51
C ILE A 225 -24.55 6.89 3.53
N PRO A 226 -24.50 7.25 4.82
CA PRO A 226 -24.00 6.34 5.86
C PRO A 226 -24.79 5.02 5.85
N GLY A 227 -24.08 3.90 5.94
CA GLY A 227 -24.69 2.57 5.95
C GLY A 227 -24.06 1.65 7.00
N PHE A 228 -24.72 0.53 7.21
CA PHE A 228 -24.22 -0.59 8.01
C PHE A 228 -24.57 -1.90 7.33
N PHE A 229 -23.59 -2.77 7.17
CA PHE A 229 -23.71 -4.10 6.59
C PHE A 229 -23.08 -5.11 7.54
N PHE A 230 -23.72 -6.26 7.72
CA PHE A 230 -23.26 -7.28 8.67
C PHE A 230 -23.55 -8.68 8.15
N TRP A 231 -22.78 -9.63 8.68
CA TRP A 231 -23.02 -11.05 8.46
C TRP A 231 -24.08 -11.54 9.44
N LEU A 232 -25.15 -12.13 8.91
CA LEU A 232 -26.12 -12.85 9.72
C LEU A 232 -25.64 -14.30 9.95
N GLY A 233 -25.58 -14.72 11.20
CA GLY A 233 -25.22 -16.10 11.56
C GLY A 233 -26.28 -17.10 11.09
N VAL A 234 -25.99 -17.82 9.99
CA VAL A 234 -26.87 -18.86 9.43
C VAL A 234 -26.31 -20.28 9.56
N GLY A 235 -25.11 -20.42 10.13
CA GLY A 235 -24.45 -21.70 10.31
C GLY A 235 -25.19 -22.61 11.30
N ASN A 236 -25.37 -23.88 10.94
CA ASN A 236 -25.93 -24.89 11.84
C ASN A 236 -25.25 -26.25 11.63
N GLU A 237 -24.34 -26.63 12.53
CA GLU A 237 -23.56 -27.87 12.42
C GLU A 237 -24.42 -29.13 12.55
N GLU A 238 -25.40 -29.13 13.46
CA GLU A 238 -26.29 -30.28 13.69
C GLU A 238 -27.10 -30.65 12.44
N LYS A 239 -27.42 -29.66 11.62
CA LYS A 239 -28.13 -29.81 10.35
C LYS A 239 -27.19 -29.90 9.15
N GLY A 240 -25.87 -29.90 9.36
CA GLY A 240 -24.88 -29.90 8.31
C GLY A 240 -24.99 -28.68 7.38
N MET A 241 -25.36 -27.51 7.91
CA MET A 241 -25.51 -26.25 7.18
C MET A 241 -24.36 -25.28 7.53
N ASN A 242 -23.12 -25.72 7.35
CA ASN A 242 -21.90 -24.98 7.69
C ASN A 242 -20.89 -24.98 6.54
N TYR A 243 -21.38 -25.01 5.30
CA TYR A 243 -20.54 -24.91 4.12
C TYR A 243 -20.24 -23.45 3.80
N VAL A 244 -18.96 -23.14 3.65
CA VAL A 244 -18.50 -21.92 3.00
C VAL A 244 -18.51 -22.20 1.49
N TRP A 245 -18.86 -21.19 0.69
CA TRP A 245 -18.88 -21.29 -0.77
C TRP A 245 -17.58 -21.85 -1.37
#